data_AF-A0A1Z9HXX1-F1
#
_entry.id   AF-A0A1Z9HXX1-F1
#
_cell.length_a   1.000
_cell.length_b   1.000
_cell.length_c   1.000
_cell.angle_alpha   90.00
_cell.angle_beta   90.00
_cell.angle_gamma   90.00
#
_symmetry.space_group_name_H-M   'P 1'
#
loop_
_entity.id
_entity.type
_entity.pdbx_description
1 polymer ?
#
loop_
_entity_poly.entity_id
_entity_poly.type
_entity_poly.pdbx_seq_one_letter_code
_entity_poly.pdbx_strand_id
1 'polypeptide(L)'
;MNSDVKELLDDSEEMTKSESEHRYYWEWIKWYDTDPGVSELEKFLGQLPETSYGFIRLGEKASDIEEMGFPFKFDMSVTRKLMV
;
A
#
# COMPACT_ATOMS: atom_id res chain seq x y z
N MET A 1 12.67 -10.13 8.31
CA MET A 1 12.06 -8.93 7.71
C MET A 1 13.20 -7.99 7.34
N ASN A 2 13.23 -7.48 6.11
CA ASN A 2 14.25 -6.51 5.67
C ASN A 2 14.13 -5.25 6.55
N SER A 3 15.25 -4.61 6.93
CA SER A 3 15.25 -3.38 7.75
C SER A 3 14.40 -2.29 7.12
N ASP A 4 14.46 -2.19 5.80
CA ASP A 4 13.85 -1.10 5.03
C ASP A 4 12.33 -1.26 4.99
N VAL A 5 11.84 -2.51 4.88
CA VAL A 5 10.40 -2.82 4.98
C VAL A 5 9.90 -2.58 6.39
N LYS A 6 10.72 -2.85 7.41
CA LYS A 6 10.32 -2.59 8.80
C LYS A 6 10.20 -1.10 9.07
N GLU A 7 11.19 -0.31 8.69
CA GLU A 7 11.16 1.15 8.81
C GLU A 7 9.94 1.73 8.06
N LEU A 8 9.68 1.23 6.85
CA LEU A 8 8.50 1.63 6.09
C LEU A 8 7.19 1.33 6.82
N LEU A 9 7.05 0.13 7.41
CA LEU A 9 5.86 -0.23 8.19
C LEU A 9 5.75 0.59 9.48
N ASP A 10 6.86 0.88 10.14
CA ASP A 10 6.90 1.70 11.37
C ASP A 10 6.50 3.17 11.07
N ASP A 11 6.82 3.67 9.88
CA ASP A 11 6.45 5.02 9.39
C ASP A 11 5.03 5.10 8.80
N SER A 12 4.31 3.98 8.73
CA SER A 12 2.95 3.95 8.21
C SER A 12 1.94 4.45 9.24
N GLU A 13 0.84 5.04 8.75
CA GLU A 13 -0.35 5.18 9.54
C GLU A 13 -1.06 3.82 9.62
N GLU A 14 -1.03 3.21 10.80
CA GLU A 14 -1.75 1.97 11.03
C GLU A 14 -3.26 2.24 11.05
N MET A 15 -3.97 1.67 10.07
CA MET A 15 -5.43 1.77 9.94
C MET A 15 -6.15 0.53 10.49
N THR A 16 -5.42 -0.39 11.11
CA THR A 16 -5.91 -1.67 11.61
C THR A 16 -7.08 -1.49 12.61
N LYS A 17 -8.16 -2.26 12.40
CA LYS A 17 -9.31 -2.34 13.33
C LYS A 17 -9.52 -3.73 13.95
N SER A 18 -8.73 -4.74 13.54
CA SER A 18 -8.89 -6.13 14.00
C SER A 18 -7.55 -6.82 14.22
N GLU A 19 -7.53 -7.88 15.04
CA GLU A 19 -6.31 -8.65 15.36
C GLU A 19 -5.82 -9.53 14.20
N SER A 20 -6.61 -9.70 13.13
CA SER A 20 -6.33 -10.64 12.03
C SER A 20 -5.99 -9.97 10.70
N GLU A 21 -6.12 -8.65 10.59
CA GLU A 21 -5.83 -7.89 9.37
C GLU A 21 -5.02 -6.65 9.71
N HIS A 22 -3.83 -6.53 9.12
CA HIS A 22 -3.04 -5.32 9.24
C HIS A 22 -3.27 -4.42 8.03
N ARG A 23 -3.57 -3.14 8.29
CA ARG A 23 -3.75 -2.13 7.24
C ARG A 23 -2.77 -0.99 7.46
N TYR A 24 -2.02 -0.70 6.42
CA TYR A 24 -0.96 0.31 6.44
C TYR A 24 -1.26 1.37 5.38
N TYR A 25 -1.13 2.64 5.76
CA TYR A 25 -1.34 3.78 4.90
C TYR A 25 -0.14 4.72 4.95
N TRP A 26 0.21 5.29 3.80
CA TRP A 26 1.29 6.26 3.68
C TRP A 26 0.79 7.44 2.85
N GLU A 27 0.79 8.64 3.43
CA GLU A 27 0.35 9.85 2.72
C GLU A 27 1.48 10.51 1.92
N TRP A 28 2.71 10.46 2.43
CA TRP A 28 3.85 11.25 1.92
C TRP A 28 4.88 10.45 1.12
N ILE A 29 4.73 9.12 1.02
CA ILE A 29 5.73 8.30 0.34
C ILE A 29 5.59 8.42 -1.18
N LYS A 30 6.66 8.86 -1.83
CA LYS A 30 6.75 8.85 -3.29
C LYS A 30 7.28 7.50 -3.73
N TRP A 31 6.53 6.80 -4.56
CA TRP A 31 6.90 5.49 -5.10
C TRP A 31 7.75 5.57 -6.38
N TYR A 32 7.90 6.77 -6.95
CA TYR A 32 8.72 7.05 -8.13
C TYR A 32 10.21 7.20 -7.82
N ASP A 33 10.52 7.56 -6.57
CA ASP A 33 11.90 7.64 -6.12
C ASP A 33 12.37 6.23 -5.77
N THR A 34 13.67 5.98 -5.91
CA THR A 34 14.35 4.73 -5.57
C THR A 34 14.35 4.45 -4.07
N ASP A 35 13.23 4.67 -3.39
CA ASP A 35 13.01 4.30 -2.01
C ASP A 35 13.14 2.77 -1.91
N PRO A 36 14.21 2.26 -1.29
CA PRO A 36 14.46 0.83 -1.22
C PRO A 36 13.33 0.12 -0.47
N GLY A 37 12.68 0.78 0.49
CA GLY A 37 11.59 0.23 1.28
C GLY A 37 10.38 -0.12 0.42
N VAL A 38 9.98 0.77 -0.49
CA VAL A 38 8.84 0.52 -1.41
C VAL A 38 9.16 -0.64 -2.35
N SER A 39 10.34 -0.65 -2.97
CA SER A 39 10.72 -1.74 -3.89
C SER A 39 10.80 -3.09 -3.17
N GLU A 40 11.31 -3.12 -1.95
CA GLU A 40 11.40 -4.35 -1.15
C GLU A 40 10.02 -4.81 -0.65
N LEU A 41 9.12 -3.88 -0.30
CA LEU A 41 7.74 -4.21 0.02
C LEU A 41 7.02 -4.85 -1.18
N GLU A 42 7.19 -4.29 -2.37
CA GLU A 42 6.58 -4.84 -3.59
C GLU A 42 7.11 -6.23 -3.93
N LYS A 43 8.41 -6.45 -3.79
CA LYS A 43 9.00 -7.79 -3.93
C LYS A 43 8.44 -8.76 -2.91
N PHE A 44 8.30 -8.34 -1.66
CA PHE A 44 7.73 -9.15 -0.59
C PHE A 44 6.27 -9.52 -0.90
N LEU A 45 5.44 -8.54 -1.30
CA LEU A 45 4.05 -8.78 -1.70
C LEU A 45 3.96 -9.70 -2.92
N GLY A 46 4.86 -9.54 -3.90
CA GLY A 46 4.93 -10.41 -5.08
C GLY A 46 5.32 -11.87 -4.79
N GLN A 47 5.81 -12.18 -3.58
CA GLN A 47 6.04 -13.56 -3.12
C GLN A 47 4.80 -14.20 -2.51
N LEU A 48 3.79 -13.40 -2.18
CA LEU A 48 2.54 -13.87 -1.59
C LEU A 48 1.55 -14.28 -2.70
N PRO A 49 0.63 -15.22 -2.42
CA PRO A 49 -0.52 -15.44 -3.30
C PRO A 49 -1.27 -14.13 -3.56
N GLU A 50 -1.66 -13.88 -4.80
CA GLU A 50 -2.34 -12.63 -5.19
C GLU A 50 -3.59 -12.35 -4.34
N THR A 51 -4.28 -13.41 -3.90
CA THR A 51 -5.49 -13.33 -3.06
C THR A 51 -5.23 -13.12 -1.55
N SER A 52 -3.98 -13.08 -1.11
CA SER A 52 -3.62 -12.87 0.31
C SER A 52 -3.19 -11.46 0.63
N TYR A 53 -3.15 -10.55 -0.34
CA TYR A 53 -2.89 -9.13 -0.10
C TYR A 53 -3.72 -8.22 -1.02
N GLY A 54 -3.83 -6.96 -0.63
CA GLY A 54 -4.36 -5.89 -1.45
C GLY A 54 -3.44 -4.69 -1.33
N PHE A 55 -3.08 -4.08 -2.44
CA PHE A 55 -2.20 -2.91 -2.46
C PHE A 55 -2.65 -1.94 -3.55
N ILE A 56 -2.75 -0.67 -3.18
CA ILE A 56 -3.17 0.42 -4.07
C ILE A 56 -2.14 1.53 -3.95
N ARG A 57 -1.61 2.00 -5.09
CA ARG A 57 -0.77 3.20 -5.17
C ARG A 57 -1.53 4.30 -5.88
N LEU A 58 -1.43 5.50 -5.34
CA LEU A 58 -1.97 6.71 -5.93
C LEU A 58 -0.81 7.57 -6.41
N GLY A 59 -0.73 7.82 -7.70
CA GLY A 59 0.18 8.78 -8.28
C GLY A 59 -0.42 10.19 -8.33
N GLU A 60 0.32 11.13 -8.92
CA GLU A 60 -0.01 12.56 -8.85
C GLU A 60 -1.27 12.94 -9.65
N LYS A 61 -1.64 12.12 -10.63
CA LYS A 61 -2.81 12.36 -11.49
C LYS A 61 -3.97 11.46 -11.07
N ALA A 62 -5.18 11.93 -11.32
CA ALA A 62 -6.38 11.17 -10.98
C ALA A 62 -6.54 9.83 -11.73
N SER A 63 -5.88 9.68 -12.88
CA SER A 63 -5.84 8.44 -13.66
C SER A 63 -4.69 7.51 -13.25
N ASP A 64 -3.86 7.94 -12.31
CA ASP A 64 -2.63 7.30 -11.90
C ASP A 64 -2.91 6.46 -10.65
N ILE A 65 -3.74 5.45 -10.83
CA ILE A 65 -4.13 4.52 -9.78
C ILE A 65 -3.67 3.14 -10.23
N GLU A 66 -2.81 2.54 -9.42
CA GLU A 66 -2.31 1.20 -9.68
C GLU A 66 -2.72 0.26 -8.55
N GLU A 67 -3.25 -0.89 -8.92
CA GLU A 67 -3.72 -1.93 -8.00
C GLU A 67 -2.91 -3.21 -8.20
N MET A 68 -2.56 -3.86 -7.09
CA MET A 68 -1.91 -5.17 -7.06
C MET A 68 -2.59 -6.08 -6.04
N GLY A 69 -2.58 -7.38 -6.30
CA GLY A 69 -3.29 -8.35 -5.47
C GLY A 69 -4.81 -8.30 -5.68
N PHE A 70 -5.58 -8.48 -4.61
CA PHE A 70 -7.05 -8.36 -4.63
C PHE A 70 -7.55 -7.32 -3.60
N PRO A 71 -7.34 -6.02 -3.82
CA PRO A 71 -7.72 -4.96 -2.86
C PRO A 71 -9.18 -5.04 -2.39
N PHE A 72 -10.11 -5.38 -3.29
CA PHE A 72 -11.53 -5.54 -2.96
C PHE A 72 -11.80 -6.58 -1.86
N LYS A 73 -11.00 -7.65 -1.77
CA LYS A 73 -11.15 -8.68 -0.73
C LYS A 73 -10.84 -8.13 0.67
N PHE A 74 -10.11 -7.02 0.74
CA PHE A 74 -9.69 -6.34 1.96
C PHE A 74 -10.41 -4.99 2.15
N ASP A 75 -11.58 -4.80 1.52
CA ASP A 75 -12.36 -3.55 1.59
C ASP A 75 -11.56 -2.29 1.22
N MET A 76 -10.57 -2.41 0.33
CA MET A 76 -9.79 -1.28 -0.17
C MET A 76 -10.40 -0.77 -1.46
N SER A 77 -10.61 0.53 -1.55
CA SER A 77 -11.12 1.19 -2.76
C SER A 77 -10.70 2.67 -2.78
N VAL A 78 -10.59 3.23 -3.98
CA VAL A 78 -10.28 4.66 -4.17
C VAL A 78 -11.56 5.41 -4.49
N THR A 79 -11.93 6.36 -3.62
CA THR A 79 -13.04 7.27 -3.89
C THR A 79 -12.51 8.69 -4.06
N ARG A 80 -12.88 9.34 -5.16
CA ARG A 80 -12.54 10.75 -5.39
C ARG A 80 -13.71 11.64 -5.04
N LYS A 81 -13.47 12.65 -4.20
CA LYS A 81 -14.42 13.71 -3.91
C LYS A 81 -13.97 15.00 -4.57
N LEU A 82 -14.76 15.54 -5.48
CA LEU A 82 -14.57 16.90 -5.98
C LEU A 82 -15.19 17.86 -4.96
N MET A 83 -14.37 18.75 -4.38
CA MET A 83 -14.87 19.88 -3.60
C MET A 83 -15.13 21.03 -4.57
N VAL A 84 -16.39 21.44 -4.68
CA VAL A 84 -16.88 22.61 -5.42
C VAL A 84 -17.00 23.81 -4.50
#